data_AF-A0AAW9KYL0-F1
#
_entry.id   AF-A0AAW9KYL0-F1
#
_cell.length_a   1.000
_cell.length_b   1.000
_cell.length_c   1.000
_cell.angle_alpha   90.00
_cell.angle_beta   90.00
_cell.angle_gamma   90.00
#
_symmetry.space_group_name_H-M   'P 1'
#
loop_
_entity.id
_entity.type
_entity.pdbx_description
1 polymer ?
#
loop_
_entity_poly.entity_id
_entity_poly.type
_entity_poly.pdbx_seq_one_letter_code
_entity_poly.pdbx_strand_id
1 'polypeptide(L)'
;MLDPYEAREEKRDFTVADQRAYVLVIETETGRTVRTEEVKGLILGQVLTNDTLAVETSQAYYPGGNGHGTITTYALDKPTAKATTIPTDKWLVGATQDSLLLAPSNMSGGHYSAQPLTRLSESGDVVGTIAGVTDVYRGGWVGRVKDTSTPPPKDTSNPPQAVPTELVHLDSGVTTDVAGLEVKEVALPTAAGLLVSRETSTGEGQNRETTSTPQFWLSAADDGHPHTENLEQFSTK
;
A
#
# COMPACT_ATOMS: atom_id res chain seq x y z
N MET A 1 -20.83 4.27 -56.88
CA MET A 1 -20.07 5.20 -56.03
C MET A 1 -20.90 5.35 -54.77
N LEU A 2 -20.48 4.72 -53.67
CA LEU A 2 -21.19 4.77 -52.39
C LEU A 2 -21.10 6.20 -51.83
N ASP A 3 -22.17 6.65 -51.18
CA ASP A 3 -22.27 7.96 -50.53
C ASP A 3 -21.15 8.11 -49.48
N PRO A 4 -20.33 9.19 -49.53
CA PRO A 4 -19.25 9.42 -48.56
C PRO A 4 -19.72 9.60 -47.11
N TYR A 5 -21.04 9.66 -46.85
CA TYR A 5 -21.60 9.72 -45.49
C TYR A 5 -22.06 8.37 -44.92
N GLU A 6 -21.94 7.25 -45.66
CA GLU A 6 -22.27 5.91 -45.13
C GLU A 6 -21.09 5.19 -44.46
N ALA A 7 -19.94 5.84 -44.29
CA ALA A 7 -18.94 5.39 -43.33
C ALA A 7 -19.39 5.74 -41.91
N ARG A 8 -20.41 5.02 -41.41
CA ARG A 8 -20.65 4.95 -39.97
C ARG A 8 -19.36 4.47 -39.34
N GLU A 9 -18.67 5.37 -38.63
CA GLU A 9 -17.75 4.97 -37.59
C GLU A 9 -18.51 3.97 -36.71
N GLU A 10 -18.09 2.69 -36.72
CA GLU A 10 -18.34 1.83 -35.58
C GLU A 10 -17.63 2.49 -34.39
N LYS A 11 -18.31 3.43 -33.73
CA LYS A 11 -17.95 3.83 -32.38
C LYS A 11 -18.20 2.59 -31.53
N ARG A 12 -17.16 1.76 -31.36
CA ARG A 12 -17.12 0.81 -30.27
C ARG A 12 -17.17 1.64 -29.00
N ASP A 13 -18.29 1.57 -28.30
CA ASP A 13 -18.39 2.10 -26.94
C ASP A 13 -17.42 1.29 -26.07
N PHE A 14 -16.21 1.79 -25.89
CA PHE A 14 -15.22 1.19 -24.99
C PHE A 14 -15.70 1.38 -23.56
N THR A 15 -16.03 0.28 -22.89
CA THR A 15 -16.38 0.26 -21.48
C THR A 15 -15.13 -0.01 -20.63
N VAL A 16 -15.23 0.23 -19.31
CA VAL A 16 -14.17 -0.21 -18.38
C VAL A 16 -13.91 -1.71 -18.50
N ALA A 17 -14.96 -2.52 -18.73
CA ALA A 17 -14.83 -3.95 -18.89
C ALA A 17 -14.04 -4.37 -20.15
N ASP A 18 -13.90 -3.47 -21.14
CA ASP A 18 -13.10 -3.71 -22.34
C ASP A 18 -11.62 -3.38 -22.15
N GLN A 19 -11.24 -2.72 -21.05
CA GLN A 19 -9.85 -2.44 -20.75
C GLN A 19 -9.07 -3.73 -20.53
N ARG A 20 -7.86 -3.75 -21.10
CA ARG A 20 -6.86 -4.80 -20.94
C ARG A 20 -5.56 -4.13 -20.54
N ALA A 21 -4.93 -4.65 -19.51
CA ALA A 21 -3.60 -4.23 -19.07
C ALA A 21 -2.74 -5.47 -18.85
N TYR A 22 -1.42 -5.27 -18.83
CA TYR A 22 -0.47 -6.33 -18.48
C TYR A 22 0.22 -5.96 -17.17
N VAL A 23 0.26 -6.91 -16.25
CA VAL A 23 1.07 -6.82 -15.02
C VAL A 23 2.25 -7.75 -15.17
N LEU A 24 3.46 -7.21 -14.92
CA LEU A 24 4.71 -7.95 -15.00
C LEU A 24 5.39 -7.93 -13.63
N VAL A 25 5.92 -9.08 -13.22
CA VAL A 25 6.80 -9.21 -12.06
C VAL A 25 8.21 -9.48 -12.56
N ILE A 26 9.16 -8.67 -12.11
CA ILE A 26 10.56 -8.72 -12.53
C ILE A 26 11.42 -9.02 -11.31
N GLU A 27 12.21 -10.09 -11.39
CA GLU A 27 13.25 -10.39 -10.42
C GLU A 27 14.36 -9.34 -10.54
N THR A 28 14.60 -8.58 -9.48
CA THR A 28 15.49 -7.41 -9.53
C THR A 28 16.97 -7.79 -9.68
N GLU A 29 17.39 -8.95 -9.15
CA GLU A 29 18.78 -9.43 -9.25
C GLU A 29 19.16 -9.76 -10.70
N THR A 30 18.28 -10.45 -11.43
CA THR A 30 18.57 -10.94 -12.78
C THR A 30 17.94 -10.08 -13.89
N GLY A 31 16.98 -9.22 -13.55
CA GLY A 31 16.16 -8.46 -14.49
C GLY A 31 15.15 -9.33 -15.26
N ARG A 32 14.97 -10.60 -14.90
CA ARG A 32 14.08 -11.51 -15.62
C ARG A 32 12.63 -11.33 -15.20
N THR A 33 11.73 -11.36 -16.18
CA THR A 33 10.29 -11.45 -15.91
C THR A 33 9.95 -12.85 -15.40
N VAL A 34 9.41 -12.92 -14.19
CA VAL A 34 8.99 -14.18 -13.53
C VAL A 34 7.48 -14.44 -13.64
N ARG A 35 6.68 -13.40 -13.93
CA ARG A 35 5.24 -13.50 -14.17
C ARG A 35 4.80 -12.43 -15.17
N THR A 36 3.89 -12.78 -16.08
CA THR A 36 3.20 -11.86 -16.97
C THR A 36 1.74 -12.25 -17.03
N GLU A 37 0.85 -11.33 -16.66
CA GLU A 37 -0.60 -11.56 -16.68
C GLU A 37 -1.31 -10.48 -17.48
N GLU A 38 -2.18 -10.89 -18.40
CA GLU A 38 -3.17 -9.99 -18.99
C GLU A 38 -4.37 -9.91 -18.04
N VAL A 39 -4.65 -8.70 -17.56
CA VAL A 39 -5.76 -8.42 -16.65
C VAL A 39 -6.84 -7.61 -17.36
N LYS A 40 -8.09 -7.91 -17.02
CA LYS A 40 -9.28 -7.29 -17.60
C LYS A 40 -9.92 -6.34 -16.59
N GLY A 41 -10.39 -5.19 -17.07
CA GLY A 41 -10.96 -4.13 -16.23
C GLY A 41 -9.92 -3.10 -15.77
N LEU A 42 -10.37 -2.14 -14.98
CA LEU A 42 -9.49 -1.17 -14.33
C LEU A 42 -8.70 -1.88 -13.25
N ILE A 43 -7.37 -1.75 -13.26
CA ILE A 43 -6.54 -2.12 -12.11
C ILE A 43 -6.69 -1.03 -11.04
N LEU A 44 -7.14 -1.40 -9.85
CA LEU A 44 -7.23 -0.50 -8.71
C LEU A 44 -6.02 -0.61 -7.77
N GLY A 45 -5.42 -1.81 -7.67
CA GLY A 45 -4.30 -2.08 -6.79
C GLY A 45 -3.51 -3.31 -7.21
N GLN A 46 -2.25 -3.35 -6.82
CA GLN A 46 -1.36 -4.49 -7.02
C GLN A 46 -0.40 -4.62 -5.84
N VAL A 47 -0.20 -5.83 -5.34
CA VAL A 47 0.71 -6.12 -4.24
C VAL A 47 1.45 -7.44 -4.49
N LEU A 48 2.58 -7.60 -3.81
CA LEU A 48 3.37 -8.83 -3.80
C LEU A 48 3.45 -9.34 -2.36
N THR A 49 3.20 -10.62 -2.18
CA THR A 49 3.68 -11.39 -1.02
C THR A 49 5.02 -12.04 -1.39
N ASN A 50 5.52 -12.96 -0.56
CA ASN A 50 6.78 -13.66 -0.87
C ASN A 50 6.70 -14.52 -2.14
N ASP A 51 5.53 -15.07 -2.45
CA ASP A 51 5.34 -16.03 -3.53
C ASP A 51 4.08 -15.80 -4.37
N THR A 52 3.34 -14.71 -4.16
CA THR A 52 2.13 -14.39 -4.90
C THR A 52 2.09 -12.95 -5.41
N LEU A 53 1.67 -12.78 -6.67
CA LEU A 53 1.15 -11.52 -7.20
C LEU A 53 -0.35 -11.46 -6.97
N ALA A 54 -0.84 -10.40 -6.33
CA ALA A 54 -2.27 -10.11 -6.23
C ALA A 54 -2.61 -8.83 -6.99
N VAL A 55 -3.61 -8.90 -7.86
CA VAL A 55 -4.10 -7.76 -8.65
C VAL A 55 -5.57 -7.54 -8.35
N GLU A 56 -5.93 -6.35 -7.89
CA GLU A 56 -7.31 -5.91 -7.75
C GLU A 56 -7.79 -5.24 -9.03
N THR A 57 -8.86 -5.76 -9.61
CA THR A 57 -9.55 -5.14 -10.75
C THR A 57 -10.99 -4.79 -10.45
N SER A 58 -11.53 -3.83 -11.19
CA SER A 58 -12.91 -3.38 -11.07
C SER A 58 -13.50 -2.94 -12.41
N GLN A 59 -14.82 -2.91 -12.47
CA GLN A 59 -15.63 -2.33 -13.54
C GLN A 59 -15.90 -0.83 -13.32
N ALA A 60 -15.43 -0.25 -12.21
CA ALA A 60 -15.49 1.16 -11.88
C ALA A 60 -14.20 1.63 -11.18
N TYR A 61 -14.10 2.93 -10.85
CA TYR A 61 -12.97 3.51 -10.11
C TYR A 61 -13.00 3.20 -8.60
N TYR A 62 -13.71 2.15 -8.19
CA TYR A 62 -13.85 1.69 -6.82
C TYR A 62 -14.28 0.21 -6.83
N PRO A 63 -13.98 -0.59 -5.79
CA PRO A 63 -14.29 -2.02 -5.80
C PRO A 63 -15.75 -2.33 -5.41
N GLY A 64 -16.35 -1.55 -4.51
CA GLY A 64 -17.70 -1.81 -4.00
C GLY A 64 -18.84 -1.57 -4.99
N GLY A 65 -20.04 -2.05 -4.65
CA GLY A 65 -21.27 -1.78 -5.41
C GLY A 65 -21.22 -2.30 -6.86
N ASN A 66 -21.48 -1.42 -7.82
CA ASN A 66 -21.36 -1.70 -9.26
C ASN A 66 -19.91 -1.76 -9.76
N GLY A 67 -18.92 -1.55 -8.89
CA GLY A 67 -17.53 -1.79 -9.22
C GLY A 67 -17.24 -3.28 -9.45
N HIS A 68 -17.94 -4.18 -8.75
CA HIS A 68 -17.69 -5.62 -8.86
C HIS A 68 -16.21 -5.99 -8.67
N GLY A 69 -15.58 -5.39 -7.65
CA GLY A 69 -14.18 -5.56 -7.32
C GLY A 69 -13.79 -7.02 -7.19
N THR A 70 -12.63 -7.36 -7.74
CA THR A 70 -12.11 -8.72 -7.78
C THR A 70 -10.61 -8.71 -7.57
N ILE A 71 -10.12 -9.48 -6.61
CA ILE A 71 -8.69 -9.75 -6.44
C ILE A 71 -8.38 -11.07 -7.13
N THR A 72 -7.39 -11.06 -8.01
CA THR A 72 -6.86 -12.28 -8.62
C THR A 72 -5.45 -12.52 -8.12
N THR A 73 -5.21 -13.70 -7.55
CA THR A 73 -3.90 -14.10 -7.02
C THR A 73 -3.23 -15.11 -7.95
N TYR A 74 -1.93 -14.89 -8.18
CA TYR A 74 -1.10 -15.60 -9.13
C TYR A 74 0.19 -16.05 -8.43
N ALA A 75 0.37 -17.37 -8.28
CA ALA A 75 1.60 -17.92 -7.70
C ALA A 75 2.83 -17.62 -8.57
N LEU A 76 3.90 -17.15 -7.95
CA LEU A 76 5.18 -16.83 -8.59
C LEU A 76 6.05 -18.08 -8.77
N ASP A 77 5.98 -19.03 -7.84
CA ASP A 77 6.72 -20.29 -7.91
C ASP A 77 6.14 -21.28 -8.94
N LYS A 78 4.84 -21.13 -9.26
CA LYS A 78 4.09 -21.96 -10.19
C LYS A 78 3.32 -21.10 -11.20
N PRO A 79 4.01 -20.49 -12.19
CA PRO A 79 3.38 -19.62 -13.19
C PRO A 79 2.20 -20.23 -13.95
N THR A 80 2.15 -21.56 -14.09
CA THR A 80 1.09 -22.29 -14.80
C THR A 80 -0.07 -22.72 -13.91
N ALA A 81 0.01 -22.51 -12.59
CA ALA A 81 -1.09 -22.79 -11.68
C ALA A 81 -2.30 -21.90 -11.99
N LYS A 82 -3.49 -22.45 -11.78
CA LYS A 82 -4.74 -21.71 -11.93
C LYS A 82 -4.76 -20.57 -10.91
N ALA A 83 -5.04 -19.36 -11.38
CA ALA A 83 -5.23 -18.20 -10.51
C ALA A 83 -6.46 -18.37 -9.60
N THR A 84 -6.39 -17.81 -8.40
CA THR A 84 -7.53 -17.74 -7.48
C THR A 84 -8.20 -16.38 -7.62
N THR A 85 -9.53 -16.37 -7.64
CA THR A 85 -10.32 -15.14 -7.82
C THR A 85 -11.20 -14.94 -6.60
N ILE A 86 -11.08 -13.75 -5.99
CA ILE A 86 -11.72 -13.41 -4.73
C ILE A 86 -12.55 -12.14 -4.94
N PRO A 87 -13.89 -12.20 -4.79
CA PRO A 87 -14.71 -10.99 -4.88
C PRO A 87 -14.42 -10.08 -3.67
N THR A 88 -14.36 -8.78 -3.90
CA THR A 88 -14.12 -7.78 -2.84
C THR A 88 -14.95 -6.53 -3.06
N ASP A 89 -15.43 -5.96 -1.95
CA ASP A 89 -16.00 -4.61 -1.87
C ASP A 89 -15.04 -3.61 -1.21
N LYS A 90 -13.83 -4.07 -0.83
CA LYS A 90 -12.76 -3.34 -0.14
C LYS A 90 -11.56 -3.18 -1.04
N TRP A 91 -10.78 -2.13 -0.79
CA TRP A 91 -9.57 -1.77 -1.52
C TRP A 91 -8.40 -2.64 -1.11
N LEU A 92 -7.64 -3.14 -2.08
CA LEU A 92 -6.36 -3.80 -1.86
C LEU A 92 -5.28 -2.75 -1.60
N VAL A 93 -4.81 -2.64 -0.35
CA VAL A 93 -3.94 -1.54 0.09
C VAL A 93 -2.52 -1.97 0.46
N GLY A 94 -2.26 -3.26 0.59
CA GLY A 94 -0.93 -3.75 0.92
C GLY A 94 -0.88 -5.27 1.06
N ALA A 95 0.28 -5.75 1.46
CA ALA A 95 0.54 -7.16 1.72
C ALA A 95 1.56 -7.30 2.85
N THR A 96 1.54 -8.49 3.43
CA THR A 96 2.54 -9.06 4.35
C THR A 96 3.26 -10.19 3.62
N GLN A 97 4.07 -10.98 4.32
CA GLN A 97 4.76 -12.12 3.69
C GLN A 97 3.82 -13.16 3.08
N ASP A 98 2.61 -13.33 3.63
CA ASP A 98 1.66 -14.40 3.26
C ASP A 98 0.18 -13.98 3.21
N SER A 99 -0.10 -12.71 3.48
CA SER A 99 -1.46 -12.18 3.58
C SER A 99 -1.63 -10.87 2.82
N LEU A 100 -2.81 -10.64 2.26
CA LEU A 100 -3.25 -9.40 1.64
C LEU A 100 -3.95 -8.50 2.67
N LEU A 101 -3.84 -7.19 2.49
CA LEU A 101 -4.46 -6.18 3.36
C LEU A 101 -5.56 -5.44 2.62
N LEU A 102 -6.78 -5.50 3.16
CA LEU A 102 -7.95 -4.83 2.59
C LEU A 102 -8.48 -3.72 3.49
N ALA A 103 -8.75 -2.55 2.90
CA ALA A 103 -9.29 -1.38 3.60
C ALA A 103 -10.71 -1.02 3.12
N PRO A 104 -11.57 -0.49 4.02
CA PRO A 104 -12.88 0.06 3.63
C PRO A 104 -12.80 1.23 2.66
N SER A 105 -11.70 1.98 2.68
CA SER A 105 -11.47 3.14 1.81
C SER A 105 -10.11 3.05 1.12
N ASN A 106 -9.96 3.73 -0.01
CA ASN A 106 -8.70 3.75 -0.76
C ASN A 106 -7.59 4.36 0.10
N MET A 107 -6.44 3.67 0.21
CA MET A 107 -5.27 4.15 0.92
C MET A 107 -4.07 4.53 0.02
N SER A 108 -4.28 4.67 -1.30
CA SER A 108 -3.25 5.09 -2.26
C SER A 108 -2.99 6.60 -2.17
N GLY A 109 -2.22 7.07 -1.18
CA GLY A 109 -1.97 8.52 -1.04
C GLY A 109 -1.52 9.09 0.31
N GLY A 110 -1.27 8.28 1.35
CA GLY A 110 -0.68 8.76 2.61
C GLY A 110 -1.52 8.49 3.86
N HIS A 111 -1.68 9.49 4.74
CA HIS A 111 -2.35 9.31 6.02
C HIS A 111 -3.88 9.38 5.86
N TYR A 112 -4.59 8.41 6.42
CA TYR A 112 -6.04 8.34 6.38
C TYR A 112 -6.65 8.41 7.77
N SER A 113 -7.96 8.66 7.85
CA SER A 113 -8.70 8.43 9.09
C SER A 113 -8.47 7.00 9.56
N ALA A 114 -8.18 6.84 10.85
CA ALA A 114 -7.98 5.53 11.47
C ALA A 114 -9.14 4.58 11.13
N GLN A 115 -8.82 3.44 10.50
CA GLN A 115 -9.79 2.47 9.99
C GLN A 115 -9.29 1.04 10.21
N PRO A 116 -10.18 0.03 10.25
CA PRO A 116 -9.74 -1.35 10.34
C PRO A 116 -9.23 -1.86 8.99
N LEU A 117 -8.19 -2.70 9.02
CA LEU A 117 -7.77 -3.51 7.87
C LEU A 117 -8.18 -4.96 8.08
N THR A 118 -8.69 -5.58 7.02
CA THR A 118 -8.91 -7.04 6.99
C THR A 118 -7.66 -7.70 6.44
N ARG A 119 -7.12 -8.70 7.15
CA ARG A 119 -6.09 -9.59 6.61
C ARG A 119 -6.77 -10.76 5.92
N LEU A 120 -6.36 -11.00 4.68
CA LEU A 120 -6.86 -12.09 3.85
C LEU A 120 -5.68 -13.00 3.50
N SER A 121 -5.87 -14.31 3.56
CA SER A 121 -4.93 -15.23 2.93
C SER A 121 -4.98 -15.07 1.40
N GLU A 122 -3.96 -15.57 0.72
CA GLU A 122 -3.90 -15.57 -0.75
C GLU A 122 -4.99 -16.44 -1.42
N SER A 123 -5.63 -17.33 -0.65
CA SER A 123 -6.80 -18.12 -1.06
C SER A 123 -8.14 -17.41 -0.86
N GLY A 124 -8.18 -16.29 -0.13
CA GLY A 124 -9.39 -15.53 0.13
C GLY A 124 -10.04 -15.75 1.49
N ASP A 125 -9.40 -16.48 2.41
CA ASP A 125 -9.89 -16.66 3.77
C ASP A 125 -9.51 -15.46 4.64
N VAL A 126 -10.45 -14.96 5.46
CA VAL A 126 -10.16 -13.90 6.43
C VAL A 126 -9.33 -14.49 7.56
N VAL A 127 -8.09 -14.02 7.70
CA VAL A 127 -7.15 -14.50 8.72
C VAL A 127 -7.03 -13.54 9.91
N GLY A 128 -7.59 -12.34 9.82
CA GLY A 128 -7.62 -11.42 10.95
C GLY A 128 -8.09 -10.00 10.62
N THR A 129 -8.07 -9.13 11.63
CA THR A 129 -8.38 -7.71 11.49
C THR A 129 -7.42 -6.89 12.35
N ILE A 130 -6.92 -5.78 11.79
CA ILE A 130 -6.05 -4.83 12.49
C ILE A 130 -6.85 -3.53 12.67
N ALA A 131 -7.00 -3.08 13.91
CA ALA A 131 -7.75 -1.87 14.23
C ALA A 131 -6.87 -0.60 14.13
N GLY A 132 -7.52 0.53 13.91
CA GLY A 132 -6.92 1.86 14.10
C GLY A 132 -5.86 2.26 13.07
N VAL A 133 -5.78 1.60 11.92
CA VAL A 133 -4.72 1.83 10.92
C VAL A 133 -4.94 3.17 10.21
N THR A 134 -3.89 3.99 10.19
CA THR A 134 -3.82 5.27 9.47
C THR A 134 -2.98 5.15 8.21
N ASP A 135 -2.01 4.23 8.21
CA ASP A 135 -0.98 4.10 7.18
C ASP A 135 -0.65 2.64 6.87
N VAL A 136 -0.37 2.36 5.60
CA VAL A 136 0.17 1.09 5.14
C VAL A 136 1.48 1.38 4.42
N TYR A 137 2.55 0.75 4.86
CA TYR A 137 3.88 0.90 4.29
C TYR A 137 4.34 -0.41 3.65
N ARG A 138 5.34 -0.31 2.78
CA ARG A 138 5.99 -1.48 2.17
C ARG A 138 6.60 -2.38 3.22
N GLY A 139 6.66 -3.67 2.92
CA GLY A 139 7.29 -4.66 3.79
C GLY A 139 6.47 -5.03 5.03
N GLY A 140 5.13 -5.01 4.92
CA GLY A 140 4.25 -5.52 5.99
C GLY A 140 4.08 -4.61 7.19
N TRP A 141 4.41 -3.33 7.07
CA TRP A 141 4.28 -2.35 8.16
C TRP A 141 2.97 -1.57 8.08
N VAL A 142 2.39 -1.29 9.24
CA VAL A 142 1.25 -0.36 9.36
C VAL A 142 1.51 0.68 10.44
N GLY A 143 1.12 1.92 10.18
CA GLY A 143 0.97 2.94 11.20
C GLY A 143 -0.45 2.88 11.75
N ARG A 144 -0.60 2.89 13.08
CA ARG A 144 -1.93 2.89 13.71
C ARG A 144 -1.98 3.78 14.95
N VAL A 145 -3.21 4.14 15.32
CA VAL A 145 -3.51 4.77 16.59
C VAL A 145 -3.83 3.68 17.60
N LYS A 146 -2.96 3.53 18.60
CA LYS A 146 -3.02 2.46 19.61
C LYS A 146 -4.30 2.51 20.42
N ASP A 147 -4.66 3.70 20.88
CA ASP A 147 -5.85 3.95 21.69
C ASP A 147 -6.94 4.61 20.86
N THR A 148 -7.80 3.79 20.27
CA THR A 148 -8.95 4.25 19.47
C THR A 148 -10.08 4.84 20.32
N SER A 149 -9.97 4.82 21.66
CA SER A 149 -10.93 5.48 22.56
C SER A 149 -10.68 6.98 22.69
N THR A 150 -9.47 7.42 22.36
CA THR A 150 -9.11 8.83 22.27
C THR A 150 -9.22 9.31 20.81
N PRO A 151 -9.61 10.58 20.56
CA PRO A 151 -9.55 11.15 19.24
C PRO A 151 -8.12 11.01 18.69
N PRO A 152 -7.94 10.48 17.46
CA PRO A 152 -6.61 10.27 16.91
C PRO A 152 -5.87 11.61 16.83
N PRO A 153 -4.56 11.64 17.13
CA PRO A 153 -3.76 12.83 16.91
C PRO A 153 -3.82 13.20 15.43
N LYS A 154 -3.75 14.50 15.14
CA LYS A 154 -3.81 15.00 13.77
C LYS A 154 -2.62 15.87 13.42
N ASP A 155 -2.21 15.80 12.17
CA ASP A 155 -1.20 16.69 11.62
C ASP A 155 -1.79 18.09 11.34
N THR A 156 -0.93 18.97 10.82
CA THR A 156 -1.32 20.34 10.42
C THR A 156 -1.75 20.45 8.97
N SER A 157 -2.01 19.33 8.28
CA SER A 157 -2.47 19.34 6.89
C SER A 157 -3.90 19.89 6.81
N ASN A 158 -4.33 20.23 5.59
CA ASN A 158 -5.69 20.71 5.35
C ASN A 158 -6.34 19.90 4.21
N PRO A 159 -7.32 19.02 4.51
CA PRO A 159 -7.91 18.75 5.82
C PRO A 159 -6.93 17.98 6.76
N PRO A 160 -7.00 18.17 8.09
CA PRO A 160 -6.12 17.46 9.03
C PRO A 160 -6.28 15.94 8.95
N GLN A 161 -5.17 15.23 8.85
CA GLN A 161 -5.10 13.77 8.75
C GLN A 161 -4.70 13.15 10.09
N ALA A 162 -5.15 11.92 10.36
CA ALA A 162 -4.74 11.21 11.58
C ALA A 162 -3.29 10.74 11.45
N VAL A 163 -2.48 10.92 12.49
CA VAL A 163 -1.09 10.45 12.50
C VAL A 163 -0.95 9.18 13.34
N PRO A 164 -0.07 8.25 12.95
CA PRO A 164 0.15 7.03 13.71
C PRO A 164 0.81 7.34 15.06
N THR A 165 0.43 6.59 16.10
CA THR A 165 1.10 6.62 17.42
C THR A 165 2.04 5.43 17.60
N GLU A 166 1.83 4.37 16.83
CA GLU A 166 2.70 3.21 16.81
C GLU A 166 2.82 2.64 15.39
N LEU A 167 3.98 2.07 15.10
CA LEU A 167 4.23 1.22 13.95
C LEU A 167 4.11 -0.24 14.37
N VAL A 168 3.52 -1.06 13.51
CA VAL A 168 3.38 -2.50 13.72
C VAL A 168 3.89 -3.24 12.49
N HIS A 169 4.85 -4.14 12.69
CA HIS A 169 5.23 -5.11 11.67
C HIS A 169 4.27 -6.30 11.75
N LEU A 170 3.48 -6.53 10.72
CA LEU A 170 2.37 -7.48 10.77
C LEU A 170 2.81 -8.95 10.73
N ASP A 171 4.03 -9.22 10.27
CA ASP A 171 4.61 -10.57 10.23
C ASP A 171 5.28 -10.95 11.55
N SER A 172 6.11 -10.07 12.15
CA SER A 172 6.76 -10.35 13.44
C SER A 172 5.92 -9.97 14.67
N GLY A 173 4.90 -9.12 14.49
CA GLY A 173 4.10 -8.56 15.57
C GLY A 173 4.83 -7.49 16.39
N VAL A 174 6.05 -7.11 16.02
CA VAL A 174 6.81 -6.05 16.69
C VAL A 174 6.07 -4.73 16.59
N THR A 175 6.00 -4.02 17.71
CA THR A 175 5.36 -2.70 17.82
C THR A 175 6.37 -1.67 18.29
N THR A 176 6.42 -0.52 17.62
CA THR A 176 7.32 0.59 17.94
C THR A 176 6.50 1.85 18.19
N ASP A 177 6.69 2.47 19.36
CA ASP A 177 6.07 3.76 19.66
C ASP A 177 6.69 4.86 18.79
N VAL A 178 5.83 5.60 18.08
CA VAL A 178 6.21 6.73 17.22
C VAL A 178 5.38 7.96 17.51
N ALA A 179 4.76 8.04 18.68
CA ALA A 179 3.90 9.16 19.03
C ALA A 179 4.66 10.49 18.98
N GLY A 180 4.19 11.42 18.15
CA GLY A 180 4.83 12.72 17.95
C GLY A 180 6.14 12.66 17.16
N LEU A 181 6.42 11.55 16.47
CA LEU A 181 7.53 11.41 15.53
C LEU A 181 7.00 11.38 14.09
N GLU A 182 7.86 11.80 13.17
CA GLU A 182 7.63 11.70 11.73
C GLU A 182 8.06 10.31 11.26
N VAL A 183 7.24 9.65 10.44
CA VAL A 183 7.57 8.37 9.82
C VAL A 183 7.62 8.53 8.31
N LYS A 184 8.72 8.12 7.69
CA LYS A 184 8.92 8.23 6.24
C LYS A 184 9.46 6.94 5.65
N GLU A 185 8.89 6.51 4.52
CA GLU A 185 9.48 5.42 3.74
C GLU A 185 10.83 5.84 3.16
N VAL A 186 11.83 4.98 3.35
CA VAL A 186 13.17 5.12 2.81
C VAL A 186 13.58 3.85 2.07
N ALA A 187 14.39 4.00 1.04
CA ALA A 187 15.03 2.87 0.38
C ALA A 187 16.31 2.52 1.16
N LEU A 188 16.36 1.31 1.73
CA LEU A 188 17.57 0.76 2.31
C LEU A 188 18.30 -0.08 1.24
N PRO A 189 19.61 -0.37 1.40
CA PRO A 189 20.36 -1.14 0.42
C PRO A 189 19.76 -2.52 0.11
N THR A 190 19.08 -3.14 1.08
CA THR A 190 18.56 -4.51 0.99
C THR A 190 17.04 -4.61 0.98
N ALA A 191 16.31 -3.55 1.35
CA ALA A 191 14.86 -3.61 1.52
C ALA A 191 14.20 -2.22 1.55
N ALA A 192 12.87 -2.20 1.60
CA ALA A 192 12.17 -1.03 2.09
C ALA A 192 12.45 -0.83 3.59
N GLY A 193 12.53 0.42 4.01
CA GLY A 193 12.65 0.78 5.41
C GLY A 193 11.79 1.96 5.79
N LEU A 194 11.68 2.17 7.09
CA LEU A 194 11.01 3.34 7.68
C LEU A 194 12.04 4.14 8.46
N LEU A 195 12.19 5.41 8.12
CA LEU A 195 12.95 6.36 8.92
C LEU A 195 11.99 7.02 9.90
N VAL A 196 12.36 7.00 11.18
CA VAL A 196 11.64 7.70 12.23
C VAL A 196 12.47 8.88 12.70
N SER A 197 11.89 10.08 12.60
CA SER A 197 12.57 11.33 12.89
C SER A 197 11.79 12.18 13.88
N ARG A 198 12.50 13.05 14.59
CA ARG A 198 11.90 14.08 15.43
C ARG A 198 11.94 15.41 14.69
N GLU A 199 10.78 15.99 14.43
CA GLU A 199 10.69 17.36 13.96
C GLU A 199 10.79 18.34 15.14
N THR A 200 11.67 19.33 14.99
CA THR A 200 11.77 20.47 15.89
C THR A 200 11.64 21.74 15.07
N SER A 201 10.68 22.59 15.41
CA SER A 201 10.56 23.92 14.82
C SER A 201 11.14 25.00 15.74
N THR A 202 11.93 25.90 15.19
CA THR A 202 12.45 27.09 15.87
C THR A 202 12.02 28.36 15.14
N GLY A 203 11.76 29.44 15.89
CA GLY A 203 11.26 30.70 15.34
C GLY A 203 9.74 30.77 15.21
N GLU A 204 9.23 31.93 14.80
CA GLU A 204 7.79 32.19 14.63
C GLU A 204 7.50 32.85 13.27
N GLY A 205 6.27 32.68 12.77
CA GLY A 205 5.81 33.29 11.52
C GLY A 205 6.60 32.81 10.30
N GLN A 206 7.05 33.75 9.45
CA GLN A 206 7.81 33.45 8.23
C GLN A 206 9.25 32.98 8.49
N ASN A 207 9.75 33.11 9.73
CA ASN A 207 11.10 32.66 10.11
C ASN A 207 11.08 31.31 10.82
N ARG A 208 9.98 30.54 10.70
CA ARG A 208 9.89 29.20 11.27
C ARG A 208 10.73 28.25 10.44
N GLU A 209 11.79 27.73 11.03
CA GLU A 209 12.59 26.64 10.48
C GLU A 209 12.18 25.34 11.16
N THR A 210 11.91 24.29 10.38
CA THR A 210 11.69 22.94 10.90
C THR A 210 12.88 22.07 10.54
N THR A 211 13.50 21.46 11.54
CA THR A 211 14.58 20.48 11.37
C THR A 211 14.05 19.10 11.72
N SER A 212 14.24 18.13 10.82
CA SER A 212 13.93 16.71 11.07
C SER A 212 15.21 15.99 11.48
N THR A 213 15.26 15.48 12.71
CA THR A 213 16.43 14.78 13.25
C THR A 213 16.16 13.28 13.30
N PRO A 214 16.86 12.45 12.50
CA PRO A 214 16.75 11.00 12.55
C PRO A 214 16.90 10.45 13.97
N GLN A 215 16.00 9.55 14.39
CA GLN A 215 16.08 8.89 15.70
C GLN A 215 16.50 7.43 15.54
N PHE A 216 15.86 6.73 14.61
CA PHE A 216 16.16 5.35 14.26
C PHE A 216 15.56 5.04 12.88
N TRP A 217 15.94 3.91 12.31
CA TRP A 217 15.27 3.35 11.13
C TRP A 217 14.86 1.90 11.39
N LEU A 218 13.88 1.42 10.62
CA LEU A 218 13.35 0.05 10.67
C LEU A 218 13.54 -0.59 9.30
N SER A 219 13.93 -1.86 9.27
CA SER A 219 14.02 -2.65 8.04
C SER A 219 12.80 -3.54 7.89
N ALA A 220 12.38 -3.78 6.64
CA ALA A 220 11.46 -4.87 6.33
C ALA A 220 12.16 -6.22 6.13
N ALA A 221 13.50 -6.27 6.11
CA ALA A 221 14.27 -7.49 5.86
C ALA A 221 14.78 -8.20 7.12
N ASP A 222 14.49 -7.69 8.31
CA ASP A 222 14.85 -8.32 9.58
C ASP A 222 13.61 -8.48 10.49
N ASP A 223 13.78 -8.45 11.80
CA ASP A 223 12.70 -8.62 12.78
C ASP A 223 11.90 -7.33 13.03
N GLY A 224 12.31 -6.21 12.42
CA GLY A 224 11.71 -4.90 12.61
C GLY A 224 12.15 -4.19 13.88
N HIS A 225 13.31 -4.53 14.43
CA HIS A 225 13.89 -3.78 15.54
C HIS A 225 14.38 -2.39 15.09
N PRO A 226 14.38 -1.38 15.99
CA PRO A 226 14.98 -0.08 15.72
C PRO A 226 16.50 -0.13 15.56
N HIS A 227 17.00 0.41 14.46
CA HIS A 227 18.42 0.63 14.18
C HIS A 227 18.81 2.08 14.45
N THR A 228 19.92 2.28 15.15
CA THR A 228 20.43 3.63 15.53
C THR A 228 21.80 3.93 14.94
N GLU A 229 22.40 2.94 14.29
CA GLU A 229 23.60 3.06 13.49
C GLU A 229 23.31 3.72 12.12
N ASN A 230 24.35 4.30 11.54
CA ASN A 230 24.34 4.88 10.20
C ASN A 230 23.25 5.94 9.97
N LEU A 231 22.79 6.66 11.00
CA LEU A 231 21.74 7.68 10.86
C LEU A 231 22.21 8.90 10.04
N GLU A 232 23.53 9.11 9.96
CA GLU A 232 24.13 10.16 9.14
C GLU A 232 23.82 10.01 7.65
N GLN A 233 23.47 8.80 7.18
CA GLN A 233 23.04 8.56 5.80
C GLN A 233 21.70 9.23 5.46
N PHE A 234 20.88 9.51 6.47
CA PHE A 234 19.54 10.12 6.31
C PHE A 234 19.53 11.63 6.60
N SER A 235 20.64 12.17 7.09
CA SER A 235 20.76 13.60 7.34
C SER A 235 21.09 14.30 6.02
N THR A 236 20.19 15.14 5.51
CA THR A 236 20.48 16.03 4.39
C THR A 236 21.58 17.01 4.81
N LYS A 237 22.68 17.07 4.05
CA LYS A 237 23.68 18.13 4.16
C LYS A 237 23.13 19.48 3.72
#